data_AF-A0A3M7PY49-F1
#
_entry.id   AF-A0A3M7PY49-F1
#
_cell.length_a   1.000
_cell.length_b   1.000
_cell.length_c   1.000
_cell.angle_alpha   90.00
_cell.angle_beta   90.00
_cell.angle_gamma   90.00
#
_symmetry.space_group_name_H-M   'P 1'
#
loop_
_entity.id
_entity.type
_entity.pdbx_description
1 polymer ?
#
loop_
_entity_poly.entity_id
_entity_poly.type
_entity_poly.pdbx_seq_one_letter_code
_entity_poly.pdbx_strand_id
1 'polypeptide(L)'
;HKKATQNKNKINLCKTVFKALIRPHLDYLFIALSTSTQRVLKDLQKIQNKIFKTIKYFPLRTRISTIHQKLSLQTISVRTDLLFEKFVANRQNHTQINDDLRDSQNTTSPSHKYWTYFDKFRHVTWNLDRQNNIELNP
;
A
#
# COMPACT_ATOMS: atom_id res chain seq x y z
N HIS A 1 -31.56 -16.71 -19.80
CA HIS A 1 -30.92 -15.61 -20.54
C HIS A 1 -30.33 -14.48 -19.69
N LYS A 2 -31.03 -13.89 -18.71
CA LYS A 2 -30.54 -12.71 -17.94
C LYS A 2 -29.20 -12.90 -17.16
N LYS A 3 -28.93 -14.09 -16.60
CA LYS A 3 -27.68 -14.37 -15.85
C LYS A 3 -26.42 -14.40 -16.73
N ALA A 4 -26.55 -14.86 -17.98
CA ALA A 4 -25.41 -14.90 -18.92
C ALA A 4 -24.96 -13.50 -19.32
N THR A 5 -25.89 -12.56 -19.49
CA THR A 5 -25.61 -11.16 -19.82
C THR A 5 -24.96 -10.40 -18.66
N GLN A 6 -25.41 -10.64 -17.41
CA GLN A 6 -24.77 -10.08 -16.21
C GLN A 6 -23.31 -10.55 -16.03
N ASN A 7 -23.03 -11.83 -16.30
CA ASN A 7 -21.65 -12.34 -16.25
C ASN A 7 -20.77 -11.75 -17.35
N LYS A 8 -21.28 -11.57 -18.57
CA LYS A 8 -20.56 -10.87 -19.64
C LYS A 8 -20.22 -9.43 -19.26
N ASN A 9 -21.14 -8.72 -18.61
CA ASN A 9 -20.92 -7.35 -18.15
C ASN A 9 -19.90 -7.27 -17.01
N LYS A 10 -19.92 -8.20 -16.04
CA LYS A 10 -18.88 -8.30 -15.01
C LYS A 10 -17.50 -8.59 -15.60
N ILE A 11 -17.42 -9.52 -16.57
CA ILE A 11 -16.16 -9.86 -17.24
C ILE A 11 -15.63 -8.66 -18.03
N ASN A 12 -16.51 -7.90 -18.71
CA ASN A 12 -16.11 -6.69 -19.41
C ASN A 12 -15.64 -5.59 -18.46
N LEU A 13 -16.31 -5.39 -17.32
CA LEU A 13 -15.85 -4.46 -16.29
C LEU A 13 -14.48 -4.85 -15.73
N CYS A 14 -14.27 -6.13 -15.40
CA CYS A 14 -12.97 -6.63 -14.97
C CYS A 14 -11.89 -6.46 -16.06
N LYS A 15 -12.22 -6.68 -17.33
CA LYS A 15 -11.31 -6.41 -18.46
C LYS A 15 -10.97 -4.93 -18.59
N THR A 16 -11.94 -4.04 -18.41
CA THR A 16 -11.73 -2.59 -18.46
C THR A 16 -10.85 -2.14 -17.30
N VAL A 17 -11.12 -2.58 -16.06
CA VAL A 17 -10.27 -2.27 -14.89
C VAL A 17 -8.86 -2.84 -15.08
N PHE A 18 -8.76 -4.06 -15.61
CA PHE A 18 -7.46 -4.66 -15.92
C PHE A 18 -6.69 -3.84 -16.96
N LYS A 19 -7.33 -3.43 -18.06
CA LYS A 19 -6.68 -2.65 -19.14
C LYS A 19 -6.36 -1.21 -18.74
N ALA A 20 -7.24 -0.55 -18.00
CA ALA A 20 -7.10 0.87 -17.67
C ALA A 20 -6.18 1.10 -16.47
N LEU A 21 -6.13 0.15 -15.53
CA LEU A 21 -5.49 0.37 -14.24
C LEU A 21 -4.34 -0.62 -14.00
N ILE A 22 -4.56 -1.92 -14.18
CA ILE A 22 -3.54 -2.93 -13.87
C ILE A 22 -2.47 -3.00 -14.96
N ARG A 23 -2.87 -2.98 -16.24
CA ARG A 23 -1.98 -3.15 -17.39
C ARG A 23 -0.92 -2.04 -17.52
N PRO A 24 -1.24 -0.74 -17.37
CA PRO A 24 -0.22 0.32 -17.46
C PRO A 24 0.81 0.23 -16.33
N HIS A 25 0.39 -0.17 -15.11
CA HIS A 25 1.31 -0.38 -14.00
C HIS A 25 2.24 -1.57 -14.26
N LEU A 26 1.73 -2.66 -14.84
CA LEU A 26 2.54 -3.81 -15.25
C LEU A 26 3.48 -3.46 -16.41
N ASP A 27 3.02 -2.70 -17.40
CA ASP A 27 3.86 -2.26 -18.53
C ASP A 27 4.97 -1.33 -18.03
N TYR A 28 4.70 -0.45 -17.05
CA TYR A 28 5.73 0.40 -16.42
C TYR A 28 6.75 -0.40 -15.60
N LEU A 29 6.29 -1.41 -14.84
CA LEU A 29 7.16 -2.41 -14.20
C LEU A 29 8.00 -3.17 -15.24
N PHE A 30 7.44 -3.43 -16.42
CA PHE A 30 8.14 -4.10 -17.51
C PHE A 30 9.17 -3.19 -18.18
N ILE A 31 8.93 -1.88 -18.29
CA ILE A 31 9.92 -0.90 -18.77
C ILE A 31 11.16 -0.90 -17.87
N ALA A 32 10.99 -1.01 -16.54
CA ALA A 32 12.10 -1.17 -15.61
C ALA A 32 12.84 -2.53 -15.78
N LEU A 33 12.16 -3.55 -16.31
CA LEU A 33 12.75 -4.86 -16.62
C LEU A 33 13.39 -4.94 -18.03
N SER A 34 12.94 -4.13 -18.99
CA SER A 34 13.41 -4.12 -20.39
C SER A 34 14.45 -3.05 -20.68
N THR A 35 14.73 -2.16 -19.73
CA THR A 35 15.82 -1.20 -19.81
C THR A 35 17.13 -1.87 -19.42
N SER A 36 18.10 -1.98 -20.36
CA SER A 36 19.41 -2.60 -20.13
C SER A 36 20.26 -1.92 -19.05
N THR A 37 19.89 -0.69 -18.65
CA THR A 37 20.60 0.15 -17.68
C THR A 37 20.13 0.03 -16.23
N GLN A 38 19.02 -0.65 -15.94
CA GLN A 38 18.72 -1.03 -14.56
C GLN A 38 19.10 -2.48 -14.36
N ARG A 39 20.31 -2.66 -13.85
CA ARG A 39 20.77 -3.89 -13.20
C ARG A 39 19.70 -4.23 -12.17
N VAL A 40 18.69 -5.04 -12.54
CA VAL A 40 17.69 -5.57 -11.61
C VAL A 40 18.53 -6.10 -10.46
N LEU A 41 18.44 -5.42 -9.32
CA LEU A 41 19.29 -5.71 -8.17
C LEU A 41 19.21 -7.22 -7.99
N LYS A 42 20.36 -7.90 -7.97
CA LYS A 42 20.41 -9.38 -7.97
C LYS A 42 19.45 -9.96 -6.92
N ASP A 43 19.22 -9.23 -5.84
CA ASP A 43 18.31 -9.60 -4.77
C ASP A 43 16.82 -9.50 -5.14
N LEU A 44 16.39 -8.52 -5.94
CA LEU A 44 15.03 -8.46 -6.49
C LEU A 44 14.76 -9.66 -7.40
N GLN A 45 15.73 -10.04 -8.24
CA GLN A 45 15.60 -11.21 -9.11
C GLN A 45 15.56 -12.53 -8.32
N LYS A 46 16.38 -12.66 -7.25
CA LYS A 46 16.31 -13.80 -6.32
C LYS A 46 14.92 -13.90 -5.68
N ILE A 47 14.36 -12.79 -5.22
CA ILE A 47 13.02 -12.73 -4.61
C ILE A 47 11.96 -13.14 -5.63
N GLN A 48 11.99 -12.58 -6.84
CA GLN A 48 11.07 -12.93 -7.92
C GLN A 48 11.12 -14.43 -8.25
N ASN A 49 12.31 -14.99 -8.39
CA ASN A 49 12.50 -16.43 -8.65
C ASN A 49 12.01 -17.29 -7.48
N LYS A 50 12.21 -16.85 -6.24
CA LYS A 50 11.69 -17.52 -5.04
C LYS A 50 10.16 -17.52 -5.04
N ILE A 51 9.52 -16.40 -5.40
CA ILE A 51 8.07 -16.30 -5.50
C ILE A 51 7.55 -17.28 -6.56
N PHE A 52 8.10 -17.27 -7.78
CA PHE A 52 7.65 -18.17 -8.85
C PHE A 52 7.85 -19.66 -8.53
N LYS A 53 8.95 -20.02 -7.86
CA LYS A 53 9.15 -21.41 -7.41
C LYS A 53 8.13 -21.83 -6.35
N THR A 54 7.73 -20.91 -5.48
CA THR A 54 6.85 -21.21 -4.34
C THR A 54 5.38 -21.11 -4.73
N ILE A 55 5.03 -20.27 -5.71
CA ILE A 55 3.64 -19.96 -6.04
C ILE A 55 2.85 -21.16 -6.56
N LYS A 56 3.52 -22.09 -7.26
CA LYS A 56 2.92 -23.33 -7.75
C LYS A 56 2.46 -24.28 -6.62
N TYR A 57 2.96 -24.09 -5.40
CA TYR A 57 2.60 -24.91 -4.24
C TYR A 57 1.46 -24.31 -3.41
N PHE A 58 0.99 -23.10 -3.73
CA PHE A 58 -0.19 -22.53 -3.10
C PHE A 58 -1.46 -22.96 -3.85
N PRO A 59 -2.46 -23.53 -3.15
CA PRO A 59 -3.78 -23.75 -3.73
C PRO A 59 -4.38 -22.45 -4.28
N LEU A 60 -5.18 -22.54 -5.35
CA LEU A 60 -5.81 -21.38 -6.02
C LEU A 60 -6.66 -20.49 -5.10
N ARG A 61 -7.10 -21.00 -3.94
CA ARG A 61 -7.89 -20.25 -2.94
C ARG A 61 -7.07 -19.70 -1.77
N THR A 62 -5.74 -19.77 -1.85
CA THR A 62 -4.88 -19.26 -0.78
C THR A 62 -5.01 -17.74 -0.69
N ARG A 63 -5.26 -17.24 0.52
CA ARG A 63 -5.34 -15.80 0.76
C ARG A 63 -3.98 -15.15 0.53
N ILE A 64 -3.98 -13.95 -0.04
CA ILE A 64 -2.76 -13.18 -0.30
C ILE A 64 -1.96 -12.92 0.98
N SER A 65 -2.64 -12.70 2.11
CA SER A 65 -2.00 -12.54 3.43
C SER A 65 -1.19 -13.77 3.83
N THR A 66 -1.71 -14.97 3.60
CA THR A 66 -1.03 -16.24 3.89
C THR A 66 0.20 -16.45 3.00
N ILE A 67 0.11 -16.06 1.72
CA ILE A 67 1.23 -16.12 0.78
C ILE A 67 2.36 -15.18 1.23
N HIS A 68 2.02 -13.94 1.58
CA HIS A 68 2.96 -12.95 2.09
C HIS A 68 3.65 -13.41 3.38
N GLN A 69 2.90 -13.97 4.33
CA GLN A 69 3.45 -14.53 5.57
C GLN A 69 4.43 -15.68 5.28
N LYS A 70 4.06 -16.62 4.39
CA LYS A 70 4.91 -17.77 4.07
C LYS A 70 6.19 -17.39 3.33
N LEU A 71 6.14 -16.31 2.55
CA LEU A 71 7.30 -15.78 1.82
C LEU A 71 8.12 -14.78 2.64
N SER A 72 7.69 -14.47 3.86
CA SER A 72 8.26 -13.40 4.71
C SER A 72 8.32 -12.05 3.99
N LEU A 73 7.32 -11.76 3.16
CA LEU A 73 7.21 -10.52 2.39
C LEU A 73 6.12 -9.65 2.99
N GLN A 74 6.45 -8.41 3.33
CA GLN A 74 5.44 -7.43 3.74
C GLN A 74 4.50 -7.10 2.57
N THR A 75 3.23 -6.90 2.88
CA THR A 75 2.26 -6.40 1.89
C THR A 75 2.56 -4.94 1.55
N ILE A 76 2.07 -4.46 0.41
CA ILE A 76 2.20 -3.05 0.02
C ILE A 76 1.59 -2.15 1.10
N SER A 77 0.42 -2.50 1.63
CA SER A 77 -0.22 -1.74 2.71
C SER A 77 0.71 -1.54 3.90
N VAL A 78 1.29 -2.63 4.43
CA VAL A 78 2.20 -2.56 5.59
C VAL A 78 3.44 -1.71 5.27
N ARG A 79 4.01 -1.85 4.08
CA ARG A 79 5.18 -1.06 3.67
C ARG A 79 4.85 0.42 3.53
N THR A 80 3.68 0.75 2.98
CA THR A 80 3.22 2.12 2.83
C THR A 80 2.96 2.75 4.19
N ASP A 81 2.33 2.04 5.12
CA ASP A 81 2.11 2.52 6.48
C ASP A 81 3.46 2.77 7.20
N LEU A 82 4.45 1.87 7.09
CA LEU A 82 5.79 2.08 7.65
C LEU A 82 6.54 3.28 7.05
N LEU A 83 6.45 3.48 5.73
CA LEU A 83 7.05 4.63 5.06
C LEU A 83 6.36 5.92 5.48
N PHE A 84 5.05 5.88 5.66
CA PHE A 84 4.25 6.99 6.13
C PHE A 84 4.62 7.36 7.57
N GLU A 85 4.77 6.40 8.47
CA GLU A 85 5.24 6.64 9.84
C GLU A 85 6.63 7.30 9.87
N LYS A 86 7.57 6.80 9.07
CA LYS A 86 8.90 7.42 8.93
C LYS A 86 8.83 8.84 8.38
N PHE A 87 7.94 9.07 7.42
CA PHE A 87 7.72 10.40 6.87
C PHE A 87 7.16 11.35 7.92
N VAL A 88 6.15 10.92 8.68
CA VAL A 88 5.55 11.69 9.78
C VAL A 88 6.60 12.03 10.83
N ALA A 89 7.36 11.04 11.31
CA ALA A 89 8.44 11.24 12.29
C ALA A 89 9.46 12.28 11.82
N ASN A 90 9.86 12.25 10.55
CA ASN A 90 10.80 13.22 9.97
C ASN A 90 10.20 14.62 9.76
N ARG A 91 8.87 14.76 9.75
CA ARG A 91 8.16 15.99 9.40
C ARG A 91 7.34 16.58 10.54
N GLN A 92 7.45 16.07 11.76
CA GLN A 92 6.68 16.54 12.93
C GLN A 92 6.82 18.05 13.18
N ASN A 93 7.99 18.63 12.92
CA ASN A 93 8.28 20.05 13.14
C ASN A 93 7.99 20.95 11.92
N HIS A 94 7.36 20.42 10.87
CA HIS A 94 7.11 21.18 9.65
C HIS A 94 5.86 22.07 9.82
N THR A 95 6.08 23.38 9.94
CA THR A 95 5.04 24.38 10.20
C THR A 95 3.86 24.29 9.24
N GLN A 96 4.13 24.24 7.93
CA GLN A 96 3.08 24.18 6.91
C GLN A 96 2.20 22.92 7.00
N ILE A 97 2.75 21.78 7.41
CA ILE A 97 1.97 20.53 7.53
C ILE A 97 1.06 20.61 8.75
N ASN A 98 1.54 21.23 9.83
CA ASN A 98 0.75 21.46 11.04
C ASN A 98 -0.37 22.48 10.81
N ASP A 99 -0.14 23.50 9.99
CA ASP A 99 -1.17 24.47 9.61
C ASP A 99 -2.25 23.80 8.75
N ASP A 100 -1.86 23.04 7.71
CA ASP A 100 -2.79 22.27 6.86
C ASP A 100 -3.62 21.26 7.69
N LEU A 101 -3.01 20.63 8.70
CA LEU A 101 -3.70 19.72 9.62
C LEU A 101 -4.74 20.44 10.47
N ARG A 102 -4.46 21.67 10.93
CA ARG A 102 -5.43 22.48 11.70
C ARG A 102 -6.60 22.91 10.82
N ASP A 103 -6.34 23.30 9.58
CA ASP A 103 -7.39 23.66 8.62
C ASP A 103 -8.28 22.47 8.27
N SER A 104 -7.70 21.26 8.21
CA SER A 104 -8.48 20.03 8.03
C SER A 104 -9.43 19.73 9.21
N GLN A 105 -9.11 20.15 10.44
CA GLN A 105 -9.98 19.93 11.61
C GLN A 105 -11.27 20.77 11.53
N ASN A 106 -11.16 21.98 10.98
CA ASN A 106 -12.28 22.90 10.87
C ASN A 106 -13.27 22.49 9.76
N THR A 107 -12.82 21.65 8.81
CA THR A 107 -13.58 21.26 7.62
C THR A 107 -14.13 19.83 7.67
N THR A 108 -13.60 18.96 8.54
CA THR A 108 -13.93 17.54 8.54
C THR A 108 -14.94 17.19 9.64
N SER A 109 -16.12 16.69 9.25
CA SER A 109 -17.16 16.23 10.18
C SER A 109 -16.75 14.92 10.86
N PRO A 110 -17.05 14.69 12.15
CA PRO A 110 -16.53 13.55 12.93
C PRO A 110 -17.03 12.15 12.50
N SER A 111 -17.80 12.05 11.42
CA SER A 111 -18.50 10.84 10.99
C SER A 111 -18.20 10.48 9.54
N HIS A 112 -16.93 10.27 9.20
CA HIS A 112 -16.57 9.69 7.90
C HIS A 112 -16.17 8.22 8.05
N LYS A 113 -16.81 7.36 7.24
CA LYS A 113 -16.67 5.88 7.24
C LYS A 113 -15.23 5.41 6.95
N TYR A 114 -14.40 6.26 6.37
CA TYR A 114 -13.04 5.93 5.95
C TYR A 114 -12.07 6.96 6.49
N TRP A 115 -10.91 6.50 6.95
CA TRP A 115 -9.83 7.37 7.41
C TRP A 115 -9.12 7.99 6.21
N THR A 116 -8.96 9.31 6.26
CA THR A 116 -8.11 10.05 5.33
C THR A 116 -6.64 9.92 5.72
N TYR A 117 -5.74 10.34 4.82
CA TYR A 117 -4.31 10.41 5.14
C TYR A 117 -4.03 11.40 6.28
N PHE A 118 -4.81 12.48 6.40
CA PHE A 118 -4.71 13.42 7.51
C PHE A 118 -5.13 12.79 8.84
N ASP A 119 -6.18 11.96 8.85
CA ASP A 119 -6.58 11.19 10.05
C ASP A 119 -5.49 10.21 10.48
N LYS A 120 -4.91 9.49 9.53
CA LYS A 120 -3.76 8.61 9.78
C LYS A 120 -2.56 9.39 10.30
N PHE A 121 -2.26 10.57 9.74
CA PHE A 121 -1.16 11.42 10.18
C PHE A 121 -1.31 11.78 11.66
N ARG A 122 -2.50 12.25 12.06
CA ARG A 122 -2.83 12.59 13.46
C ARG A 122 -2.68 11.42 14.41
N HIS A 123 -3.18 10.24 14.01
CA HIS A 123 -3.08 9.05 14.84
C HIS A 123 -1.62 8.64 15.06
N VAL A 124 -0.77 8.75 14.04
CA VAL A 124 0.66 8.45 14.15
C VAL A 124 1.39 9.50 15.01
N THR A 125 1.14 10.79 14.81
CA THR A 125 1.76 11.85 15.63
C THR A 125 1.39 11.70 17.10
N TRP A 126 0.11 11.46 17.42
CA TRP A 126 -0.34 11.26 18.79
C TRP A 126 0.32 10.06 19.48
N ASN A 127 0.50 8.95 18.76
CA ASN A 127 1.20 7.77 19.29
C ASN A 127 2.70 8.04 19.52
N LEU A 128 3.36 8.80 18.64
CA LEU A 128 4.75 9.20 18.81
C LEU A 128 4.93 10.13 20.01
N ASP A 129 4.06 11.13 20.17
CA ASP A 129 4.08 12.05 21.31
C ASP A 129 3.84 11.30 22.63
N ARG A 130 2.98 10.28 22.62
CA ARG A 130 2.73 9.43 23.79
C ARG A 130 3.93 8.55 24.14
N GLN A 131 4.65 8.01 23.16
CA GLN A 131 5.88 7.25 23.41
C GLN A 131 6.99 8.14 23.99
N ASN A 132 7.18 9.35 23.44
CA ASN A 132 8.17 10.31 23.94
C ASN A 132 7.88 10.79 25.38
N ASN A 133 6.61 10.93 25.76
CA ASN A 133 6.22 11.32 27.12
C ASN A 133 6.34 10.20 28.16
N ILE A 134 6.37 8.92 27.74
CA ILE A 134 6.61 7.79 28.65
C ILE A 134 8.10 7.66 29.01
N GLU A 135 9.00 8.08 28.12
CA GLU A 135 10.46 8.06 28.37
C GLU A 135 10.96 9.23 29.25
N LEU A 136 10.14 10.25 29.49
CA LEU A 136 10.50 11.45 30.28
C LEU A 136 9.99 11.43 31.72
N ASN A 137 9.31 10.38 32.15
CA ASN A 137 8.90 10.17 33.55
C ASN A 137 9.29 8.76 34.01
N PRO A 138 10.54 8.55 34.51
CA PRO A 138 10.88 7.37 35.29
C PRO A 138 10.16 7.36 36.65
#